data_AF-A0A3A4PZB1-F1
#
_entry.id   AF-A0A3A4PZB1-F1
#
_cell.length_a   1.000
_cell.length_b   1.000
_cell.length_c   1.000
_cell.angle_alpha   90.00
_cell.angle_beta   90.00
_cell.angle_gamma   90.00
#
_symmetry.space_group_name_H-M   'P 1'
#
loop_
_entity.id
_entity.type
_entity.pdbx_description
1 polymer ?
#
loop_
_entity_poly.entity_id
_entity_poly.type
_entity_poly.pdbx_seq_one_letter_code
_entity_poly.pdbx_strand_id
1 'polypeptide(L)'
;MQPLSEGELESVTAGGFSNFLIEDNTAKMWFNMDAEINAHIETFKANYGPDGSGVYGWDQDWSDVYIGEYVAGEPQTPLLLSGFVYEAEFDDITADDKHLLSLKWGFSSVEGEISADFASFSGYYDDPRKGFYRADADTMDSTGTGRGTFTFDQDHLYVILDARGVDPYGSPHADYRPGFYFDFGGAQFTRN
;
A
#
# COMPACT_ATOMS: atom_id res chain seq x y z
N MET A 1 17.40 27.90 -20.82
CA MET A 1 17.26 26.43 -20.92
C MET A 1 15.98 26.17 -21.69
N GLN A 2 16.05 25.43 -22.80
CA GLN A 2 14.85 24.95 -23.48
C GLN A 2 14.32 23.70 -22.76
N PRO A 3 13.00 23.50 -22.67
CA PRO A 3 12.43 22.22 -22.26
C PRO A 3 12.86 21.12 -23.23
N LEU A 4 13.24 19.96 -22.71
CA LEU A 4 13.53 18.78 -23.54
C LEU A 4 12.25 18.29 -24.22
N SER A 5 12.36 17.79 -25.44
CA SER A 5 11.26 17.10 -26.11
C SER A 5 10.99 15.73 -25.47
N GLU A 6 9.81 15.13 -25.69
CA GLU A 6 9.48 13.79 -25.17
C GLU A 6 10.51 12.73 -25.57
N GLY A 7 10.99 12.74 -26.83
CA GLY A 7 12.03 11.81 -27.29
C GLY A 7 13.41 12.07 -26.66
N GLU A 8 13.69 13.29 -26.22
CA GLU A 8 14.90 13.61 -25.46
C GLU A 8 14.75 13.23 -23.99
N LEU A 9 13.57 13.36 -23.40
CA LEU A 9 13.26 12.85 -22.06
C LEU A 9 13.39 11.32 -22.00
N GLU A 10 12.89 10.61 -23.02
CA GLU A 10 12.96 9.15 -23.14
C GLU A 10 14.40 8.65 -23.34
N SER A 11 15.22 9.37 -24.13
CA SER A 11 16.61 8.97 -24.39
C SER A 11 17.60 9.37 -23.29
N VAL A 12 17.28 10.39 -22.48
CA VAL A 12 18.15 10.88 -21.40
C VAL A 12 17.81 10.22 -20.04
N THR A 13 16.63 9.62 -19.89
CA THR A 13 16.18 9.05 -18.61
C THR A 13 16.12 7.52 -18.67
N ALA A 14 17.21 6.87 -18.27
CA ALA A 14 17.17 5.51 -17.71
C ALA A 14 16.57 4.39 -18.61
N GLY A 15 16.77 4.43 -19.94
CA GLY A 15 16.34 3.37 -20.85
C GLY A 15 16.81 1.98 -20.39
N GLY A 16 15.86 1.08 -20.11
CA GLY A 16 16.09 -0.27 -19.56
C GLY A 16 16.03 -0.39 -18.03
N PHE A 17 16.08 0.73 -17.31
CA PHE A 17 15.89 0.79 -15.85
C PHE A 17 14.45 1.15 -15.47
N SER A 18 13.74 1.86 -16.33
CA SER A 18 12.31 2.14 -16.12
C SER A 18 11.50 1.95 -17.39
N ASN A 19 10.23 1.55 -17.21
CA ASN A 19 9.23 1.53 -18.27
C ASN A 19 8.09 2.49 -17.89
N PHE A 20 7.46 3.11 -18.88
CA PHE A 20 6.34 4.02 -18.68
C PHE A 20 5.20 3.67 -19.64
N LEU A 21 3.99 3.63 -19.11
CA LEU A 21 2.78 3.39 -19.87
C LEU A 21 1.67 4.30 -19.37
N ILE A 22 0.89 4.86 -20.28
CA ILE A 22 -0.42 5.41 -19.94
C ILE A 22 -1.46 4.47 -20.57
N GLU A 23 -2.31 3.88 -19.73
CA GLU A 23 -3.41 3.01 -20.15
C GLU A 23 -4.63 3.32 -19.28
N ASP A 24 -5.80 3.50 -19.91
CA ASP A 24 -7.09 3.72 -19.24
C ASP A 24 -7.05 4.77 -18.10
N ASN A 25 -6.61 5.99 -18.42
CA ASN A 25 -6.43 7.11 -17.47
C ASN A 25 -5.44 6.86 -16.32
N THR A 26 -4.64 5.79 -16.39
CA THR A 26 -3.61 5.46 -15.40
C THR A 26 -2.24 5.64 -16.00
N ALA A 27 -1.44 6.54 -15.41
CA ALA A 27 -0.01 6.62 -15.67
C ALA A 27 0.73 5.62 -14.79
N LYS A 28 1.44 4.69 -15.40
CA LYS A 28 2.19 3.63 -14.74
C LYS A 28 3.66 3.71 -15.07
N MET A 29 4.48 3.66 -14.02
CA MET A 29 5.92 3.57 -14.09
C MET A 29 6.37 2.28 -13.42
N TRP A 30 7.23 1.53 -14.11
CA TRP A 30 7.97 0.43 -13.52
C TRP A 30 9.41 0.85 -13.41
N PHE A 31 10.04 0.44 -12.32
CA PHE A 31 11.47 0.60 -12.12
C PHE A 31 12.06 -0.75 -11.79
N ASN A 32 13.17 -1.08 -12.45
CA ASN A 32 14.00 -2.23 -12.15
C ASN A 32 14.82 -1.95 -10.89
N MET A 33 14.10 -1.85 -9.76
CA MET A 33 14.65 -1.64 -8.43
C MET A 33 14.43 -2.88 -7.61
N ASP A 34 15.52 -3.34 -7.01
CA ASP A 34 15.55 -4.38 -6.00
C ASP A 34 16.00 -3.77 -4.68
N ALA A 35 15.41 -4.21 -3.57
CA ALA A 35 15.79 -3.83 -2.23
C ALA A 35 15.75 -5.04 -1.30
N GLU A 36 16.66 -5.03 -0.32
CA GLU A 36 16.69 -5.98 0.78
C GLU A 36 16.59 -5.17 2.07
N ILE A 37 15.60 -5.45 2.90
CA ILE A 37 15.35 -4.68 4.12
C ILE A 37 15.40 -5.59 5.34
N ASN A 38 16.26 -5.23 6.28
CA ASN A 38 16.21 -5.65 7.67
C ASN A 38 16.07 -4.40 8.52
N ALA A 39 14.85 -4.16 9.03
CA ALA A 39 14.58 -2.98 9.82
C ALA A 39 13.66 -3.33 10.99
N HIS A 40 13.93 -2.69 12.13
CA HIS A 40 13.03 -2.65 13.27
C HIS A 40 12.54 -1.22 13.45
N ILE A 41 11.22 -1.04 13.52
CA ILE A 41 10.53 0.22 13.72
C ILE A 41 9.75 0.10 15.01
N GLU A 42 10.07 0.94 16.00
CA GLU A 42 9.41 0.89 17.31
C GLU A 42 7.89 1.10 17.21
N THR A 43 7.45 2.05 16.37
CA THR A 43 6.03 2.34 16.19
C THR A 43 5.70 2.77 14.77
N PHE A 44 4.57 2.28 14.25
CA PHE A 44 3.96 2.74 13.00
C PHE A 44 2.49 3.10 13.26
N LYS A 45 2.09 4.31 12.86
CA LYS A 45 0.73 4.82 13.06
C LYS A 45 0.22 5.51 11.80
N ALA A 46 -0.99 5.17 11.35
CA ALA A 46 -1.62 5.79 10.19
C ALA A 46 -3.15 5.90 10.35
N ASN A 47 -3.74 6.83 9.59
CA ASN A 47 -5.19 7.06 9.50
C ASN A 47 -5.85 7.38 10.86
N TYR A 48 -5.53 8.54 11.46
CA TYR A 48 -6.21 9.02 12.67
C TYR A 48 -7.59 9.57 12.34
N GLY A 49 -8.62 9.06 13.01
CA GLY A 49 -9.98 9.52 12.77
C GLY A 49 -10.98 9.03 13.81
N PRO A 50 -12.22 9.55 13.76
CA PRO A 50 -13.30 9.05 14.58
C PRO A 50 -13.68 7.63 14.13
N ASP A 51 -13.86 6.77 15.10
CA ASP A 51 -14.42 5.46 14.92
C ASP A 51 -15.96 5.56 14.73
N GLY A 52 -16.62 4.45 14.45
CA GLY A 52 -18.09 4.42 14.28
C GLY A 52 -18.90 4.88 15.50
N SER A 53 -18.26 5.03 16.68
CA SER A 53 -18.84 5.56 17.92
C SER A 53 -18.49 7.03 18.19
N GLY A 54 -17.70 7.67 17.32
CA GLY A 54 -17.23 9.05 17.47
C GLY A 54 -15.99 9.21 18.34
N VAL A 55 -15.37 8.12 18.78
CA VAL A 55 -14.11 8.13 19.54
C VAL A 55 -12.95 8.17 18.56
N TYR A 56 -11.99 9.07 18.78
CA TYR A 56 -10.85 9.21 17.88
C TYR A 56 -9.76 8.19 18.21
N GLY A 57 -9.17 7.59 17.19
CA GLY A 57 -8.07 6.64 17.30
C GLY A 57 -7.30 6.47 16.00
N TRP A 58 -6.18 5.76 16.08
CA TRP A 58 -5.42 5.32 14.92
C TRP A 58 -6.05 4.05 14.35
N ASP A 59 -6.26 4.00 13.04
CA ASP A 59 -6.75 2.81 12.38
C ASP A 59 -5.64 1.76 12.20
N GLN A 60 -4.43 2.21 11.85
CA GLN A 60 -3.20 1.43 11.92
C GLN A 60 -2.43 1.87 13.15
N ASP A 61 -2.32 1.02 14.17
CA ASP A 61 -1.49 1.26 15.36
C ASP A 61 -0.67 0.02 15.65
N TRP A 62 0.58 0.04 15.22
CA TRP A 62 1.50 -1.09 15.31
C TRP A 62 2.72 -0.69 16.16
N SER A 63 3.18 -1.62 16.99
CA SER A 63 4.44 -1.52 17.73
C SER A 63 5.36 -2.69 17.39
N ASP A 64 6.64 -2.53 17.66
CA ASP A 64 7.66 -3.57 17.46
C ASP A 64 7.58 -4.19 16.05
N VAL A 65 7.57 -3.32 15.03
CA VAL A 65 7.43 -3.70 13.62
C VAL A 65 8.78 -4.14 13.09
N TYR A 66 8.89 -5.40 12.71
CA TYR A 66 10.06 -5.97 12.06
C TYR A 66 9.78 -6.19 10.59
N ILE A 67 10.68 -5.72 9.75
CA ILE A 67 10.72 -5.94 8.31
C ILE A 67 11.91 -6.85 8.06
N GLY A 68 11.63 -8.07 7.59
CA GLY A 68 12.55 -9.20 7.61
C GLY A 68 12.31 -10.13 8.80
N GLU A 69 12.93 -11.31 8.76
CA GLU A 69 12.90 -12.31 9.81
C GLU A 69 13.83 -11.91 10.96
N TYR A 70 13.33 -11.92 12.20
CA TYR A 70 14.10 -11.66 13.41
C TYR A 70 13.93 -12.79 14.41
N VAL A 71 15.05 -13.26 14.98
CA VAL A 71 15.06 -14.28 16.03
C VAL A 71 15.77 -13.72 17.24
N ALA A 72 15.08 -13.71 18.39
CA ALA A 72 15.58 -13.15 19.65
C ALA A 72 16.12 -11.71 19.53
N GLY A 73 15.48 -10.89 18.67
CA GLY A 73 15.87 -9.50 18.43
C GLY A 73 16.98 -9.30 17.40
N GLU A 74 17.52 -10.36 16.82
CA GLU A 74 18.59 -10.30 15.82
C GLU A 74 18.07 -10.61 14.41
N PRO A 75 18.42 -9.80 13.39
CA PRO A 75 17.99 -10.03 12.01
C PRO A 75 18.60 -11.33 11.47
N GLN A 76 17.79 -12.16 10.82
CA GLN A 76 18.21 -13.40 10.17
C GLN A 76 18.19 -13.28 8.65
N THR A 77 17.02 -12.96 8.09
CA THR A 77 16.77 -12.95 6.65
C THR A 77 16.04 -11.65 6.27
N PRO A 78 16.53 -10.86 5.30
CA PRO A 78 15.84 -9.63 4.89
C PRO A 78 14.51 -9.91 4.19
N LEU A 79 13.63 -8.91 4.21
CA LEU A 79 12.53 -8.83 3.25
C LEU A 79 13.11 -8.47 1.88
N LEU A 80 12.89 -9.33 0.89
CA LEU A 80 13.30 -9.14 -0.49
C LEU A 80 12.19 -8.44 -1.26
N LEU A 81 12.55 -7.40 -2.01
CA LEU A 81 11.61 -6.53 -2.72
C LEU A 81 12.10 -6.34 -4.15
N SER A 82 11.27 -6.68 -5.13
CA SER A 82 11.63 -6.57 -6.56
C SER A 82 10.52 -5.97 -7.40
N GLY A 83 10.93 -5.26 -8.46
CA GLY A 83 10.03 -4.69 -9.45
C GLY A 83 9.14 -3.61 -8.86
N PHE A 84 9.74 -2.46 -8.51
CA PHE A 84 9.01 -1.33 -7.98
C PHE A 84 8.04 -0.75 -9.03
N VAL A 85 6.81 -0.49 -8.62
CA VAL A 85 5.73 0.06 -9.42
C VAL A 85 5.26 1.36 -8.80
N TYR A 86 4.93 2.33 -9.64
CA TYR A 86 4.20 3.54 -9.29
C TYR A 86 3.07 3.74 -10.30
N GLU A 87 1.85 3.90 -9.82
CA GLU A 87 0.65 4.12 -10.62
C GLU A 87 -0.09 5.36 -10.10
N ALA A 88 -0.49 6.22 -11.03
CA ALA A 88 -1.35 7.37 -10.78
C ALA A 88 -2.59 7.28 -11.66
N GLU A 89 -3.74 7.09 -11.03
CA GLU A 89 -5.06 7.00 -11.65
C GLU A 89 -5.71 8.39 -11.65
N PHE A 90 -6.19 8.84 -12.82
CA PHE A 90 -6.89 10.11 -12.99
C PHE A 90 -8.34 9.87 -13.45
N ASP A 91 -9.20 10.87 -13.28
CA ASP A 91 -10.56 10.87 -13.82
C ASP A 91 -10.56 10.93 -15.36
N ASP A 92 -9.81 11.87 -15.92
CA ASP A 92 -9.48 11.99 -17.34
C ASP A 92 -8.04 12.51 -17.45
N ILE A 93 -7.10 11.64 -17.80
CA ILE A 93 -5.67 12.02 -17.85
C ILE A 93 -5.38 13.04 -18.95
N THR A 94 -6.27 13.17 -19.94
CA THR A 94 -6.10 14.09 -21.07
C THR A 94 -6.67 15.48 -20.80
N ALA A 95 -7.46 15.66 -19.74
CA ALA A 95 -8.05 16.94 -19.38
C ALA A 95 -7.02 17.94 -18.83
N ASP A 96 -7.28 19.23 -19.07
CA ASP A 96 -6.47 20.34 -18.52
C ASP A 96 -6.62 20.42 -16.99
N ASP A 97 -7.81 20.11 -16.48
CA ASP A 97 -8.19 20.10 -15.06
C ASP A 97 -8.34 18.68 -14.49
N LYS A 98 -7.52 17.74 -14.97
CA LYS A 98 -7.49 16.36 -14.45
C LYS A 98 -7.35 16.30 -12.94
N HIS A 99 -8.10 15.40 -12.32
CA HIS A 99 -8.04 15.13 -10.89
C HIS A 99 -7.42 13.77 -10.64
N LEU A 100 -6.46 13.74 -9.71
CA LEU A 100 -5.87 12.52 -9.22
C LEU A 100 -6.91 11.77 -8.37
N LEU A 101 -7.21 10.53 -8.76
CA LEU A 101 -8.12 9.63 -8.05
C LEU A 101 -7.36 8.72 -7.08
N SER A 102 -6.22 8.17 -7.49
CA SER A 102 -5.44 7.26 -6.66
C SER A 102 -3.96 7.28 -7.01
N LEU A 103 -3.11 7.12 -5.99
CA LEU A 103 -1.71 6.78 -6.16
C LEU A 103 -1.46 5.40 -5.55
N LYS A 104 -0.86 4.49 -6.31
CA LYS A 104 -0.41 3.19 -5.83
C LYS A 104 1.09 3.05 -6.05
N TRP A 105 1.82 2.63 -5.05
CA TRP A 105 3.25 2.34 -5.23
C TRP A 105 3.74 1.23 -4.31
N GLY A 106 4.83 0.58 -4.70
CA GLY A 106 5.45 -0.48 -3.92
C GLY A 106 6.08 -1.53 -4.83
N PHE A 107 6.14 -2.78 -4.41
CA PHE A 107 6.87 -3.84 -5.12
C PHE A 107 5.94 -4.93 -5.60
N SER A 108 6.19 -5.42 -6.81
CA SER A 108 5.36 -6.46 -7.46
C SER A 108 5.74 -7.87 -7.07
N SER A 109 6.92 -8.06 -6.49
CA SER A 109 7.37 -9.33 -5.92
C SER A 109 8.06 -9.06 -4.60
N VAL A 110 7.55 -9.68 -3.54
CA VAL A 110 8.00 -9.57 -2.16
C VAL A 110 8.15 -10.97 -1.60
N GLU A 111 9.26 -11.23 -0.93
CA GLU A 111 9.54 -12.52 -0.27
C GLU A 111 10.13 -12.26 1.11
N GLY A 112 9.64 -12.98 2.12
CA GLY A 112 10.06 -12.82 3.51
C GLY A 112 8.91 -12.38 4.41
N GLU A 113 9.22 -11.71 5.52
CA GLU A 113 8.25 -11.47 6.58
C GLU A 113 8.16 -10.00 7.04
N ILE A 114 6.94 -9.58 7.41
CA ILE A 114 6.70 -8.39 8.22
C ILE A 114 5.94 -8.82 9.46
N SER A 115 6.49 -8.56 10.65
CA SER A 115 5.82 -8.88 11.92
C SER A 115 5.67 -7.65 12.79
N ALA A 116 4.59 -7.59 13.56
CA ALA A 116 4.32 -6.47 14.46
C ALA A 116 3.38 -6.88 15.59
N ASP A 117 3.34 -6.05 16.63
CA ASP A 117 2.32 -6.06 17.66
C ASP A 117 1.24 -5.05 17.29
N PHE A 118 0.04 -5.55 16.99
CA PHE A 118 -1.06 -4.71 16.55
C PHE A 118 -1.86 -4.25 17.78
N ALA A 119 -2.00 -2.94 17.96
CA ALA A 119 -2.98 -2.35 18.87
C ALA A 119 -4.28 -2.00 18.12
N SER A 120 -4.17 -1.70 16.83
CA SER A 120 -5.27 -1.63 15.87
C SER A 120 -4.76 -2.01 14.49
N PHE A 121 -5.56 -2.81 13.78
CA PHE A 121 -5.32 -3.22 12.40
C PHE A 121 -6.68 -3.47 11.74
N SER A 122 -7.00 -2.72 10.69
CA SER A 122 -8.29 -2.83 9.99
C SER A 122 -8.35 -3.91 8.90
N GLY A 123 -7.29 -4.71 8.75
CA GLY A 123 -7.28 -5.92 7.92
C GLY A 123 -6.35 -5.85 6.71
N TYR A 124 -5.97 -7.02 6.20
CA TYR A 124 -5.45 -7.20 4.85
C TYR A 124 -6.60 -7.81 4.05
N TYR A 125 -6.97 -7.21 2.93
CA TYR A 125 -8.05 -7.72 2.08
C TYR A 125 -7.47 -8.06 0.72
N ASP A 126 -8.01 -9.10 0.08
CA ASP A 126 -7.79 -9.37 -1.36
C ASP A 126 -8.19 -8.17 -2.24
N ASP A 127 -9.04 -7.28 -1.70
CA ASP A 127 -9.36 -5.97 -2.26
C ASP A 127 -9.35 -4.91 -1.13
N PRO A 128 -8.22 -4.22 -0.89
CA PRO A 128 -8.08 -3.23 0.19
C PRO A 128 -9.05 -2.04 0.04
N ARG A 129 -9.66 -1.87 -1.14
CA ARG A 129 -10.66 -0.83 -1.42
C ARG A 129 -12.09 -1.24 -1.05
N LYS A 130 -12.37 -2.54 -0.82
CA LYS A 130 -13.70 -3.04 -0.38
C LYS A 130 -13.81 -3.33 1.11
N GLY A 131 -12.67 -3.45 1.79
CA GLY A 131 -12.60 -3.97 3.16
C GLY A 131 -13.09 -3.08 4.30
N PHE A 132 -13.55 -1.86 4.03
CA PHE A 132 -13.84 -0.88 5.09
C PHE A 132 -15.27 -0.86 5.61
N TYR A 133 -16.06 -1.89 5.33
CA TYR A 133 -17.25 -2.16 6.11
C TYR A 133 -16.87 -2.87 7.42
N ARG A 134 -16.81 -2.09 8.51
CA ARG A 134 -16.87 -2.55 9.91
C ARG A 134 -18.10 -3.43 10.24
N ALA A 135 -18.88 -3.85 9.25
CA ALA A 135 -20.13 -4.59 9.42
C ALA A 135 -19.95 -6.11 9.45
N ASP A 136 -18.88 -6.66 8.87
CA ASP A 136 -18.64 -8.12 8.87
C ASP A 136 -17.39 -8.48 9.69
N ALA A 137 -17.43 -8.03 10.95
CA ALA A 137 -16.66 -8.54 12.08
C ALA A 137 -16.84 -10.06 12.35
N ASP A 138 -17.63 -10.75 11.53
CA ASP A 138 -18.01 -12.17 11.69
C ASP A 138 -17.15 -13.14 10.87
N THR A 139 -16.27 -12.67 9.96
CA THR A 139 -15.35 -13.56 9.22
C THR A 139 -13.86 -13.24 9.39
N MET A 140 -13.51 -12.15 10.07
CA MET A 140 -12.17 -11.93 10.62
C MET A 140 -12.31 -11.43 12.05
N ASP A 141 -11.71 -12.18 12.99
CA ASP A 141 -11.71 -11.92 14.44
C ASP A 141 -11.43 -10.45 14.73
N SER A 142 -12.50 -9.75 15.10
CA SER A 142 -12.68 -8.31 15.18
C SER A 142 -12.00 -7.64 16.37
N THR A 143 -10.94 -8.26 16.86
CA THR A 143 -9.89 -7.57 17.63
C THR A 143 -8.57 -7.91 16.98
N GLY A 144 -8.15 -7.12 15.98
CA GLY A 144 -6.84 -7.20 15.32
C GLY A 144 -5.71 -6.78 16.25
N THR A 145 -5.68 -7.32 17.47
CA THR A 145 -4.72 -6.99 18.52
C THR A 145 -3.80 -8.16 18.82
N GLY A 146 -2.55 -7.86 19.20
CA GLY A 146 -1.52 -8.85 19.52
C GLY A 146 -0.49 -9.05 18.41
N ARG A 147 0.43 -10.00 18.62
CA ARG A 147 1.54 -10.27 17.70
C ARG A 147 1.03 -11.00 16.45
N GLY A 148 1.39 -10.50 15.28
CA GLY A 148 1.13 -11.18 14.02
C GLY A 148 2.29 -11.07 13.04
N THR A 149 2.24 -11.87 11.98
CA THR A 149 3.26 -11.95 10.94
C THR A 149 2.60 -12.15 9.58
N PHE A 150 2.96 -11.29 8.64
CA PHE A 150 2.72 -11.46 7.21
C PHE A 150 3.92 -12.18 6.61
N THR A 151 3.68 -13.30 5.95
CA THR A 151 4.69 -14.06 5.20
C THR A 151 4.35 -13.94 3.72
N PHE A 152 5.28 -13.38 2.95
CA PHE A 152 5.17 -13.18 1.51
C PHE A 152 5.93 -14.28 0.76
N ASP A 153 5.33 -14.83 -0.30
CA ASP A 153 5.93 -15.81 -1.21
C ASP A 153 5.76 -15.34 -2.66
N GLN A 154 6.58 -14.35 -3.05
CA GLN A 154 6.50 -13.65 -4.35
C GLN A 154 5.18 -12.89 -4.56
N ASP A 155 4.57 -12.45 -3.46
CA ASP A 155 3.36 -11.61 -3.45
C ASP A 155 3.70 -10.14 -3.74
N HIS A 156 2.71 -9.27 -3.91
CA HIS A 156 2.96 -7.82 -3.98
C HIS A 156 2.78 -7.13 -2.63
N LEU A 157 3.49 -6.01 -2.45
CA LEU A 157 3.24 -5.07 -1.35
C LEU A 157 3.08 -3.68 -1.93
N TYR A 158 1.86 -3.13 -1.84
CA TYR A 158 1.57 -1.77 -2.27
C TYR A 158 1.04 -0.92 -1.14
N VAL A 159 1.43 0.35 -1.19
CA VAL A 159 0.77 1.45 -0.52
C VAL A 159 -0.14 2.14 -1.52
N ILE A 160 -1.37 2.40 -1.12
CA ILE A 160 -2.37 3.09 -1.94
C ILE A 160 -2.85 4.33 -1.18
N LEU A 161 -2.71 5.50 -1.79
CA LEU A 161 -3.51 6.66 -1.45
C LEU A 161 -4.73 6.69 -2.36
N ASP A 162 -5.91 6.70 -1.76
CA ASP A 162 -7.16 6.90 -2.47
C ASP A 162 -7.68 8.30 -2.15
N ALA A 163 -7.86 9.11 -3.19
CA ALA A 163 -8.39 10.46 -3.10
C ALA A 163 -9.86 10.53 -3.53
N ARG A 164 -10.48 9.41 -3.89
CA ARG A 164 -11.92 9.35 -4.23
C ARG A 164 -12.74 9.65 -2.98
N GLY A 165 -13.05 10.93 -2.80
CA GLY A 165 -13.87 11.42 -1.68
C GLY A 165 -15.35 11.06 -1.81
N VAL A 166 -15.82 10.90 -3.04
CA VAL A 166 -17.17 10.50 -3.46
C VAL A 166 -17.03 10.05 -4.92
N ASP A 167 -17.80 9.04 -5.37
CA ASP A 167 -17.95 8.74 -6.81
C ASP A 167 -18.28 10.04 -7.59
N PRO A 168 -17.78 10.25 -8.82
CA PRO A 168 -18.20 11.34 -9.72
C PRO A 168 -19.73 11.53 -9.85
N TYR A 169 -20.56 10.54 -9.48
CA TYR A 169 -22.03 10.63 -9.44
C TYR A 169 -22.62 11.13 -8.11
N GLY A 170 -21.81 11.54 -7.13
CA GLY A 170 -22.28 12.23 -5.92
C GLY A 170 -23.02 11.35 -4.91
N SER A 171 -23.03 10.03 -5.11
CA SER A 171 -23.52 9.07 -4.11
C SER A 171 -22.35 8.63 -3.23
N PRO A 172 -22.46 8.67 -1.89
CA PRO A 172 -21.50 8.02 -1.03
C PRO A 172 -21.60 6.51 -1.28
N HIS A 173 -20.75 5.97 -2.14
CA HIS A 173 -20.55 4.53 -2.18
C HIS A 173 -19.90 4.18 -0.85
N ALA A 174 -20.67 3.56 0.04
CA ALA A 174 -20.26 3.34 1.42
C ALA A 174 -19.01 2.45 1.57
N ASP A 175 -18.55 1.85 0.46
CA ASP A 175 -17.36 1.01 0.35
C ASP A 175 -16.06 1.80 0.10
N TYR A 176 -16.12 3.01 -0.48
CA TYR A 176 -14.92 3.76 -0.86
C TYR A 176 -14.74 4.99 0.02
N ARG A 177 -13.67 4.99 0.82
CA ARG A 177 -13.26 6.16 1.60
C ARG A 177 -11.95 6.72 1.03
N PRO A 178 -11.76 8.04 1.02
CA PRO A 178 -10.42 8.57 0.81
C PRO A 178 -9.54 8.15 1.99
N GLY A 179 -8.31 7.71 1.73
CA GLY A 179 -7.46 7.15 2.79
C GLY A 179 -6.14 6.58 2.31
N PHE A 180 -5.36 6.11 3.28
CA PHE A 180 -4.12 5.37 3.08
C PHE A 180 -4.40 3.88 3.29
N TYR A 181 -3.97 3.03 2.36
CA TYR A 181 -4.18 1.58 2.40
C TYR A 181 -2.87 0.83 2.16
N PHE A 182 -2.80 -0.36 2.74
CA PHE A 182 -1.78 -1.35 2.44
C PHE A 182 -2.42 -2.55 1.75
N ASP A 183 -1.83 -2.96 0.63
CA ASP A 183 -2.19 -4.15 -0.13
C ASP A 183 -1.05 -5.15 -0.02
N PHE A 184 -1.30 -6.29 0.59
CA PHE A 184 -0.30 -7.31 0.89
C PHE A 184 -0.29 -8.46 -0.13
N GLY A 185 -1.05 -8.34 -1.22
CA GLY A 185 -0.91 -9.19 -2.41
C GLY A 185 -1.10 -10.69 -2.25
N GLY A 186 -1.78 -11.11 -1.18
CA GLY A 186 -2.00 -12.53 -0.88
C GLY A 186 -1.11 -13.09 0.24
N ALA A 187 -0.23 -12.27 0.82
CA ALA A 187 0.64 -12.67 1.92
C ALA A 187 -0.15 -13.38 3.03
N GLN A 188 0.37 -14.50 3.51
CA GLN A 188 -0.27 -15.26 4.57
C GLN A 188 -0.12 -14.52 5.90
N PHE A 189 -1.24 -14.28 6.59
CA PHE A 189 -1.20 -13.73 7.95
C PHE A 189 -1.34 -14.83 9.00
N THR A 190 -0.37 -14.90 9.92
CA THR A 190 -0.37 -15.80 11.07
C THR A 190 -0.34 -15.00 12.37
N ARG A 191 -1.15 -15.41 13.36
CA ARG A 191 -1.10 -14.87 14.74
C ARG A 191 -0.24 -15.76 15.63
N ASN A 192 0.58 -15.14 16.48
CA ASN A 192 1.50 -15.81 17.41
C ASN A 192 0.98 -15.78 18.85
#